data_AF-A0AAX3X7Y0-F1
#
_entry.id   AF-A0AAX3X7Y0-F1
#
_cell.length_a   1.000
_cell.length_b   1.000
_cell.length_c   1.000
_cell.angle_alpha   90.00
_cell.angle_beta   90.00
_cell.angle_gamma   90.00
#
_symmetry.space_group_name_H-M   'P 1'
#
loop_
_entity.id
_entity.type
_entity.pdbx_description
1 polymer ?
#
loop_
_entity_poly.entity_id
_entity_poly.type
_entity_poly.pdbx_seq_one_letter_code
_entity_poly.pdbx_strand_id
1 'polypeptide(L)'
;MQYKLSLTNEEMVAMIDKLTATKNNLNGKATDFSKADELLEEYNNRDNNQRYHNATAPSQLAYDNAINELKKLQSTTQVTQATVDNAIANVIEAKNQLDGKVLSTEEQNKFDAIKSFKEDIAYYQEAIKYLPDAYRTAAEGLL
;
A
#
# COMPACT_ATOMS: atom_id res chain seq x y z
N MET A 1 -5.56 33.96 -49.44
CA MET A 1 -5.30 33.15 -48.23
C MET A 1 -4.84 31.77 -48.69
N GLN A 2 -3.54 31.44 -48.62
CA GLN A 2 -3.07 30.08 -48.93
C GLN A 2 -3.01 29.29 -47.63
N TYR A 3 -3.96 28.39 -47.43
CA TYR A 3 -3.77 27.28 -46.50
C TYR A 3 -2.81 26.29 -47.18
N LYS A 4 -1.52 26.36 -46.82
CA LYS A 4 -0.54 25.34 -47.21
C LYS A 4 -0.44 24.32 -46.08
N LEU A 5 -1.30 23.31 -46.15
CA LEU A 5 -1.17 22.03 -45.46
C LEU A 5 -1.27 20.95 -46.52
N SER A 6 -0.26 20.88 -47.40
CA SER A 6 -0.08 19.72 -48.27
C SER A 6 1.22 19.07 -47.87
N LEU A 7 1.14 18.08 -46.97
CA LEU A 7 2.24 17.13 -46.83
C LEU A 7 2.52 16.52 -48.20
N THR A 8 3.77 16.50 -48.61
CA THR A 8 4.17 15.76 -49.80
C THR A 8 4.03 14.25 -49.56
N ASN A 9 3.95 13.47 -50.63
CA ASN A 9 3.93 12.01 -50.52
C ASN A 9 5.19 11.48 -49.81
N GLU A 10 6.35 12.14 -49.99
CA GLU A 10 7.59 11.80 -49.28
C GLU A 10 7.50 12.09 -47.78
N GLU A 11 6.93 13.23 -47.39
CA GLU A 11 6.71 13.56 -45.97
C GLU A 11 5.73 12.61 -45.31
N MET A 12 4.72 12.14 -46.04
CA MET A 12 3.76 11.14 -45.56
C MET A 12 4.42 9.77 -45.33
N VAL A 13 5.26 9.32 -46.28
CA VAL A 13 6.01 8.06 -46.16
C VAL A 13 7.00 8.13 -45.00
N ALA A 14 7.75 9.24 -44.87
CA ALA A 14 8.67 9.44 -43.75
C ALA A 14 7.95 9.42 -42.38
N MET A 15 6.73 9.96 -42.32
CA MET A 15 5.90 9.92 -41.11
C MET A 15 5.39 8.50 -40.80
N ILE A 16 4.98 7.74 -41.82
CA ILE A 16 4.60 6.33 -41.68
C ILE A 16 5.78 5.47 -41.20
N ASP A 17 6.97 5.70 -41.74
CA ASP A 17 8.19 4.99 -41.33
C ASP A 17 8.55 5.31 -39.88
N LYS A 18 8.43 6.58 -39.48
CA LYS A 18 8.68 7.01 -38.11
C LYS A 18 7.65 6.42 -37.13
N LEU A 19 6.37 6.39 -37.51
CA LEU A 19 5.31 5.75 -36.73
C LEU A 19 5.52 4.24 -36.62
N THR A 20 5.92 3.58 -37.71
CA THR A 20 6.20 2.14 -37.75
C THR A 20 7.43 1.79 -36.92
N ALA A 21 8.51 2.56 -37.02
CA ALA A 21 9.68 2.41 -36.18
C ALA A 21 9.36 2.65 -34.70
N THR A 22 8.54 3.66 -34.39
CA THR A 22 8.08 3.92 -33.01
C THR A 22 7.21 2.79 -32.49
N LYS A 23 6.29 2.26 -33.31
CA LYS A 23 5.45 1.10 -32.99
C LYS A 23 6.26 -0.18 -32.77
N ASN A 24 7.29 -0.42 -33.59
CA ASN A 24 8.17 -1.57 -33.45
C ASN A 24 9.15 -1.41 -32.26
N ASN A 25 9.48 -0.17 -31.89
CA ASN A 25 10.28 0.16 -30.70
C ASN A 25 9.47 0.14 -29.40
N LEU A 26 8.13 0.17 -29.46
CA LEU A 26 7.29 -0.25 -28.34
C LEU A 26 7.49 -1.76 -28.18
N ASN A 27 8.51 -2.12 -27.40
CA ASN A 27 9.00 -3.49 -27.24
C ASN A 27 7.99 -4.46 -26.62
N GLY A 28 6.76 -4.02 -26.31
CA GLY A 28 5.61 -4.84 -25.92
C GLY A 28 5.89 -5.79 -24.76
N LYS A 29 6.96 -5.55 -23.98
CA LYS A 29 7.29 -6.42 -22.87
C LYS A 29 6.13 -6.37 -21.89
N ALA A 30 5.66 -7.55 -21.50
CA ALA A 30 4.68 -7.65 -20.44
C ALA A 30 5.24 -6.95 -19.20
N THR A 31 4.38 -6.22 -18.50
CA THR A 31 4.71 -5.62 -17.21
C THR A 31 5.12 -6.73 -16.25
N ASP A 32 6.27 -6.57 -15.62
CA ASP A 32 6.84 -7.50 -14.65
C ASP A 32 6.27 -7.22 -13.26
N PHE A 33 5.64 -8.24 -12.69
CA PHE A 33 5.05 -8.21 -11.36
C PHE A 33 5.80 -9.09 -10.35
N SER A 34 6.90 -9.73 -10.72
CA SER A 34 7.59 -10.71 -9.87
C SER A 34 7.95 -10.11 -8.50
N LYS A 35 8.45 -8.87 -8.49
CA LYS A 35 8.77 -8.19 -7.23
C LYS A 35 7.52 -7.76 -6.45
N ALA A 36 6.44 -7.44 -7.14
CA ALA A 36 5.17 -7.14 -6.50
C ALA A 36 4.62 -8.39 -5.80
N ASP A 37 4.68 -9.56 -6.45
CA ASP A 37 4.24 -10.83 -5.89
C ASP A 37 5.03 -11.22 -4.64
N GLU A 38 6.36 -11.07 -4.65
CA GLU A 38 7.21 -11.27 -3.47
C GLU A 38 6.78 -10.39 -2.28
N LEU A 39 6.49 -9.11 -2.52
CA LEU A 39 6.06 -8.18 -1.47
C LEU A 39 4.67 -8.51 -0.93
N LEU A 40 3.77 -9.03 -1.77
CA LEU A 40 2.44 -9.47 -1.35
C LEU A 40 2.50 -10.75 -0.53
N GLU A 41 3.36 -11.69 -0.89
CA GLU A 41 3.61 -12.90 -0.10
C GLU A 41 4.21 -12.54 1.26
N GLU A 42 5.20 -11.65 1.30
CA GLU A 42 5.75 -11.15 2.56
C GLU A 42 4.68 -10.48 3.42
N TYR A 43 3.83 -9.64 2.81
CA TYR A 43 2.73 -8.97 3.50
C TYR A 43 1.69 -9.94 4.06
N ASN A 44 1.42 -11.05 3.38
CA ASN A 44 0.50 -12.07 3.90
C ASN A 44 1.01 -12.68 5.21
N ASN A 45 2.33 -12.65 5.44
CA ASN A 45 2.98 -13.08 6.68
C ASN A 45 3.30 -11.92 7.64
N ARG A 46 2.77 -10.71 7.40
CA ARG A 46 3.09 -9.51 8.20
C ARG A 46 2.78 -9.65 9.68
N ASP A 47 1.80 -10.46 10.06
CA ASP A 47 1.43 -10.64 11.47
C ASP A 47 2.54 -11.36 12.26
N ASN A 48 3.42 -12.10 11.58
CA ASN A 48 4.63 -12.69 12.16
C ASN A 48 5.83 -11.72 12.14
N ASN A 49 5.71 -10.56 11.51
CA ASN A 49 6.76 -9.54 11.48
C ASN A 49 6.62 -8.62 12.69
N GLN A 50 7.58 -8.71 13.63
CA GLN A 50 7.56 -7.88 14.84
C GLN A 50 7.52 -6.38 14.55
N ARG A 51 8.18 -5.90 13.48
CA ARG A 51 8.11 -4.47 13.13
C ARG A 51 6.72 -4.05 12.72
N TYR A 52 5.93 -4.93 12.10
CA TYR A 52 4.54 -4.64 11.77
C TYR A 52 3.62 -4.81 12.98
N HIS A 53 3.69 -5.95 13.68
CA HIS A 53 2.83 -6.26 14.83
C HIS A 53 2.96 -5.22 15.96
N ASN A 54 4.19 -4.74 16.19
CA ASN A 54 4.52 -3.76 17.23
C ASN A 54 4.42 -2.30 16.76
N ALA A 55 4.09 -2.06 15.48
CA ALA A 55 3.97 -0.71 14.95
C ALA A 55 2.71 0.01 15.48
N THR A 56 2.74 1.33 15.41
CA THR A 56 1.57 2.17 15.66
C THR A 56 0.52 2.00 14.55
N ALA A 57 -0.75 2.22 14.89
CA ALA A 57 -1.85 2.11 13.92
C ALA A 57 -1.65 2.99 12.66
N PRO A 58 -1.18 4.26 12.75
CA PRO A 58 -0.86 5.05 11.56
C PRO A 58 0.24 4.42 10.68
N SER A 59 1.25 3.82 11.29
CA SER A 59 2.37 3.18 10.58
C SER A 59 1.93 1.89 9.88
N GLN A 60 1.12 1.06 10.56
CA GLN A 60 0.48 -0.12 9.95
C GLN A 60 -0.40 0.27 8.76
N LEU A 61 -1.27 1.27 8.95
CA LEU A 61 -2.18 1.74 7.90
C LEU A 61 -1.45 2.25 6.66
N ALA A 62 -0.31 2.94 6.83
CA ALA A 62 0.50 3.40 5.70
C ALA A 62 1.02 2.22 4.86
N TYR A 63 1.52 1.16 5.51
CA TYR A 63 1.98 -0.04 4.83
C TYR A 63 0.84 -0.82 4.17
N ASP A 64 -0.29 -0.98 4.88
CA ASP A 64 -1.51 -1.62 4.37
C ASP A 64 -2.04 -0.92 3.13
N ASN A 65 -2.10 0.41 3.15
CA ASN A 65 -2.56 1.21 2.02
C ASN A 65 -1.63 1.06 0.81
N ALA A 66 -0.31 1.11 1.00
CA ALA A 66 0.64 0.92 -0.09
C ALA A 66 0.46 -0.45 -0.76
N ILE A 67 0.24 -1.50 0.04
CA ILE A 67 -0.02 -2.85 -0.46
C ILE A 67 -1.36 -2.93 -1.20
N ASN A 68 -2.40 -2.27 -0.70
CA ASN A 68 -3.69 -2.24 -1.37
C ASN A 68 -3.63 -1.52 -2.73
N GLU A 69 -2.85 -0.43 -2.84
CA GLU A 69 -2.61 0.21 -4.14
C GLU A 69 -1.83 -0.70 -5.10
N LEU A 70 -0.82 -1.43 -4.60
CA LEU A 70 -0.10 -2.41 -5.42
C LEU A 70 -1.02 -3.54 -5.93
N LYS A 71 -1.92 -4.06 -5.08
CA LYS A 71 -2.92 -5.07 -5.47
C LYS A 71 -3.88 -4.56 -6.56
N LYS A 72 -4.30 -3.29 -6.49
CA LYS A 72 -5.16 -2.69 -7.52
C LYS A 72 -4.48 -2.67 -8.89
N LEU A 73 -3.17 -2.42 -8.93
CA LEU A 73 -2.41 -2.42 -10.19
C LEU A 73 -2.38 -3.80 -10.85
N GLN A 74 -2.33 -4.89 -10.08
CA GLN A 74 -2.37 -6.26 -10.64
C GLN A 74 -3.68 -6.59 -11.36
N SER A 75 -4.78 -5.93 -10.97
CA SER A 75 -6.10 -6.09 -11.61
C SER A 75 -6.38 -5.04 -12.69
N THR A 76 -5.45 -4.12 -12.95
CA THR A 76 -5.63 -3.00 -13.88
C THR A 76 -5.14 -3.36 -15.29
N THR A 77 -5.99 -3.17 -16.29
CA THR A 77 -5.60 -3.36 -17.69
C THR A 77 -4.63 -2.24 -18.13
N GLN A 78 -3.58 -2.60 -18.88
CA GLN A 78 -2.61 -1.66 -19.48
C GLN A 78 -1.75 -0.86 -18.47
N VAL A 79 -1.51 -1.40 -17.27
CA VAL A 79 -0.54 -0.81 -16.34
C VAL A 79 0.88 -0.86 -16.90
N THR A 80 1.62 0.24 -16.77
CA THR A 80 3.00 0.34 -17.26
C THR A 80 4.00 -0.13 -16.21
N GLN A 81 5.20 -0.55 -16.63
CA GLN A 81 6.27 -0.91 -15.69
C GLN A 81 6.59 0.23 -14.72
N ALA A 82 6.66 1.48 -15.21
CA ALA A 82 6.92 2.64 -14.37
C ALA A 82 5.87 2.81 -13.26
N THR A 83 4.60 2.50 -13.53
CA THR A 83 3.54 2.55 -12.52
C THR A 83 3.73 1.46 -11.46
N VAL A 84 4.08 0.24 -11.87
CA VAL A 84 4.35 -0.89 -10.96
C VAL A 84 5.60 -0.62 -10.11
N ASP A 85 6.68 -0.14 -10.72
CA ASP A 85 7.93 0.19 -10.02
C ASP A 85 7.73 1.28 -8.95
N ASN A 86 6.93 2.30 -9.26
CA ASN A 86 6.57 3.34 -8.28
C ASN A 86 5.76 2.77 -7.12
N ALA A 87 4.80 1.89 -7.37
CA ALA A 87 4.02 1.25 -6.30
C ALA A 87 4.89 0.32 -5.45
N ILE A 88 5.81 -0.43 -6.06
CA ILE A 88 6.82 -1.25 -5.36
C ILE A 88 7.68 -0.36 -4.45
N ALA A 89 8.17 0.77 -4.96
CA ALA A 89 8.97 1.71 -4.18
C ALA A 89 8.19 2.25 -2.96
N ASN A 90 6.92 2.62 -3.15
CA ASN A 90 6.06 3.08 -2.06
C ASN A 90 5.84 1.99 -0.99
N VAL A 91 5.64 0.74 -1.40
CA VAL A 91 5.52 -0.40 -0.47
C VAL A 91 6.80 -0.60 0.33
N ILE A 92 7.96 -0.54 -0.33
CA ILE A 92 9.27 -0.68 0.33
C ILE A 92 9.51 0.48 1.32
N GLU A 93 9.19 1.70 0.93
CA GLU A 93 9.31 2.88 1.79
C GLU A 93 8.42 2.74 3.04
N ALA A 94 7.13 2.44 2.87
CA ALA A 94 6.20 2.27 3.98
C ALA A 94 6.63 1.14 4.92
N LYS A 95 7.08 0.00 4.38
CA LYS A 95 7.67 -1.11 5.14
C LYS A 95 8.90 -0.68 5.94
N ASN A 96 9.76 0.14 5.34
CA ASN A 96 10.96 0.64 6.02
C ASN A 96 10.63 1.66 7.10
N GLN A 97 9.54 2.40 6.95
CA GLN A 97 9.02 3.36 7.93
C GLN A 97 8.22 2.73 9.07
N LEU A 98 8.00 1.40 9.06
CA LEU A 98 7.38 0.70 10.20
C LEU A 98 8.10 1.04 11.50
N ASP A 99 7.39 1.65 12.44
CA ASP A 99 7.96 2.17 13.68
C ASP A 99 8.06 1.12 14.80
N GLY A 100 7.46 -0.05 14.59
CA GLY A 100 7.53 -1.18 15.51
C GLY A 100 8.95 -1.69 15.70
N LYS A 101 9.23 -2.15 16.91
CA LYS A 101 10.55 -2.63 17.32
C LYS A 101 10.61 -4.15 17.29
N VAL A 102 11.79 -4.68 16.97
CA VAL A 102 12.13 -6.07 17.24
C VAL A 102 12.41 -6.17 18.74
N LEU A 103 11.71 -7.07 19.42
CA LEU A 103 11.75 -7.23 20.87
C LEU A 103 12.24 -8.64 21.22
N SER A 104 12.90 -8.79 22.36
CA SER A 104 13.15 -10.12 22.92
C SER A 104 11.82 -10.84 23.21
N THR A 105 11.85 -12.17 23.36
CA THR A 105 10.64 -12.94 23.70
C THR A 105 9.96 -12.42 24.96
N GLU A 106 10.72 -12.06 25.99
CA GLU A 106 10.16 -11.54 27.24
C GLU A 106 9.49 -10.16 27.05
N GLU A 107 10.15 -9.26 26.32
CA GLU A 107 9.60 -7.94 26.01
C GLU A 107 8.38 -8.04 25.09
N GLN A 108 8.37 -8.98 24.16
CA GLN A 108 7.23 -9.23 23.28
C GLN A 108 6.01 -9.69 24.09
N ASN A 109 6.19 -10.63 25.02
CA ASN A 109 5.10 -11.09 25.89
C ASN A 109 4.50 -9.94 26.71
N LYS A 110 5.34 -9.03 27.21
CA LYS A 110 4.90 -7.82 27.93
C LYS A 110 4.16 -6.86 26.99
N PHE A 111 4.68 -6.64 25.79
CA PHE A 111 4.07 -5.79 24.78
C PHE A 111 2.67 -6.31 24.40
N ASP A 112 2.54 -7.61 24.14
CA ASP A 112 1.28 -8.26 23.77
C ASP A 112 0.25 -8.17 24.90
N ALA A 113 0.67 -8.39 26.14
CA ALA A 113 -0.21 -8.24 27.31
C ALA A 113 -0.71 -6.78 27.47
N ILE A 114 0.18 -5.80 27.28
CA ILE A 114 -0.20 -4.37 27.35
C ILE A 114 -1.14 -3.99 26.21
N LYS A 115 -0.89 -4.51 24.99
CA LYS A 115 -1.73 -4.27 23.81
C LYS A 115 -3.14 -4.83 24.04
N SER A 116 -3.24 -6.09 24.45
CA SER A 116 -4.52 -6.74 24.79
C SER A 116 -5.26 -5.99 25.89
N PHE A 117 -4.58 -5.57 26.96
CA PHE A 117 -5.21 -4.82 28.04
C PHE A 117 -5.77 -3.46 27.57
N LYS A 118 -5.06 -2.76 26.67
CA LYS A 118 -5.55 -1.51 26.08
C LYS A 118 -6.77 -1.74 25.18
N GLU A 119 -6.81 -2.83 24.43
CA GLU A 119 -7.96 -3.22 23.60
C GLU A 119 -9.18 -3.53 24.47
N ASP A 120 -8.99 -4.26 25.57
CA ASP A 120 -10.05 -4.54 26.54
C ASP A 120 -10.59 -3.23 27.17
N ILE A 121 -9.71 -2.33 27.62
CA ILE A 121 -10.14 -1.02 28.13
C ILE A 121 -10.95 -0.27 27.07
N ALA A 122 -10.47 -0.20 25.83
CA ALA A 122 -11.16 0.50 24.76
C ALA A 122 -12.56 -0.10 24.49
N TYR A 123 -12.68 -1.43 24.51
CA TYR A 123 -13.96 -2.13 24.39
C TYR A 123 -14.92 -1.73 25.51
N TYR A 124 -14.47 -1.75 26.77
CA TYR A 124 -15.31 -1.36 27.90
C TYR A 124 -15.66 0.13 27.88
N GLN A 125 -14.72 1.01 27.53
CA GLN A 125 -14.98 2.44 27.35
C GLN A 125 -16.05 2.70 26.28
N GLU A 126 -16.02 1.96 25.17
CA GLU A 126 -17.05 2.06 24.13
C GLU A 126 -18.41 1.58 24.64
N ALA A 127 -18.47 0.43 25.33
CA ALA A 127 -19.71 -0.09 25.89
C ALA A 127 -20.36 0.87 26.91
N ILE A 128 -19.54 1.54 27.73
CA ILE A 128 -20.00 2.49 28.76
C ILE A 128 -20.75 3.69 28.15
N LYS A 129 -20.45 4.09 26.91
CA LYS A 129 -21.15 5.19 26.21
C LYS A 129 -22.64 4.93 26.02
N TYR A 130 -23.06 3.66 26.03
CA TYR A 130 -24.45 3.25 25.86
C TYR A 130 -25.21 3.11 27.20
N LEU A 131 -24.54 3.28 28.34
CA LEU A 131 -25.20 3.27 29.65
C LEU A 131 -25.94 4.60 29.91
N PRO A 132 -27.06 4.57 30.66
CA PRO A 132 -27.67 5.79 31.16
C PRO A 132 -26.68 6.61 32.00
N ASP A 133 -26.79 7.94 31.96
CA ASP A 133 -25.84 8.86 32.62
C ASP A 133 -25.59 8.52 34.10
N ALA A 134 -26.63 8.09 34.82
CA ALA A 134 -26.53 7.69 36.24
C ALA A 134 -25.56 6.51 36.49
N TYR A 135 -25.41 5.61 35.52
CA TYR A 135 -24.51 4.47 35.60
C TYR A 135 -23.18 4.72 34.88
N ARG A 136 -23.16 5.64 33.90
CA ARG A 136 -21.97 5.97 33.12
C ARG A 136 -20.84 6.48 34.02
N THR A 137 -21.10 7.48 34.86
CA THR A 137 -20.07 8.06 35.74
C THR A 137 -19.49 7.05 36.74
N ALA A 138 -20.31 6.15 37.28
CA ALA A 138 -19.84 5.10 38.17
C ALA A 138 -18.96 4.07 37.42
N ALA A 139 -19.34 3.71 36.20
CA ALA A 139 -18.59 2.77 35.37
C ALA A 139 -17.26 3.38 34.85
N GLU A 140 -17.24 4.66 34.50
CA GLU A 140 -16.02 5.39 34.10
C GLU A 140 -14.97 5.41 35.22
N GLY A 141 -15.38 5.47 36.50
CA GLY A 141 -14.45 5.46 37.63
C GLY A 141 -13.87 4.10 38.01
N LEU A 142 -14.32 3.01 37.37
CA LEU A 142 -13.81 1.65 37.59
C LEU A 142 -12.68 1.25 36.62
N LEU A 143 -12.50 2.03 35.55
CA LEU A 143 -11.44 1.85 34.55
C LEU A 143 -10.24 2.75 34.86
#